data_AF-A0A1H3WPZ2-F1
#
_entry.id   AF-A0A1H3WPZ2-F1
#
_cell.length_a   1.000
_cell.length_b   1.000
_cell.length_c   1.000
_cell.angle_alpha   90.00
_cell.angle_beta   90.00
_cell.angle_gamma   90.00
#
_symmetry.space_group_name_H-M   'P 1'
#
loop_
_entity.id
_entity.type
_entity.pdbx_description
1 polymer ?
#
loop_
_entity_poly.entity_id
_entity_poly.type
_entity_poly.pdbx_seq_one_letter_code
_entity_poly.pdbx_strand_id
1 'polypeptide(L)'
;MSSAVSHASRSVLLWLLLLPLLPACSLIPAQQQALEGFPPGALEQARRQSAELDRLRELDIATPMEQQQIKKLHSSLQQFERDVIRAASQLEQQDDWHGAEQILLRATGALPDSRILGSAQQQLEERRQLREELVRMELAIHRGEQLLKDAKAYQRLQQLKGPGLLTSLELNLYQHKCRKSAEELQYYAQRALERQDYSLARRGLQIAQRLYGDDYQADDIERDLAQANRQLRQAKRQPAKASFDNRAVVELQQALDTGDLLSARQRLNRLLQRSPRHPQLLSLQAQFRTQLNARVETAIRRGNELYSRSDIDGALDVWREARTLDPDNAELQASIARAEKLLQNLRALSTSSNSEI
;
A
#
# COMPACT_ATOMS: atom_id res chain seq x y z
N MET A 1 -96.48 18.33 -32.03
CA MET A 1 -96.40 16.96 -32.58
C MET A 1 -94.95 16.76 -32.96
N SER A 2 -94.13 16.23 -32.06
CA SER A 2 -93.87 14.79 -31.86
C SER A 2 -92.80 14.32 -32.86
N SER A 3 -91.72 13.62 -32.53
CA SER A 3 -91.31 12.91 -31.31
C SER A 3 -90.03 12.12 -31.65
N ALA A 4 -89.04 12.07 -30.73
CA ALA A 4 -88.09 10.97 -30.46
C ALA A 4 -86.94 11.55 -29.59
N VAL A 5 -86.80 11.31 -28.27
CA VAL A 5 -86.48 10.06 -27.52
C VAL A 5 -85.07 9.55 -27.89
N SER A 6 -84.07 9.32 -27.02
CA SER A 6 -83.90 9.45 -25.56
C SER A 6 -82.46 9.08 -25.14
N HIS A 7 -82.02 9.67 -24.01
CA HIS A 7 -81.16 9.15 -22.92
C HIS A 7 -79.66 8.81 -23.14
N ALA A 8 -78.81 9.53 -22.37
CA ALA A 8 -77.78 8.99 -21.45
C ALA A 8 -77.13 10.19 -20.72
N SER A 9 -77.44 10.45 -19.44
CA SER A 9 -76.75 9.94 -18.22
C SER A 9 -75.81 11.01 -17.62
N ARG A 10 -76.25 11.71 -16.57
CA ARG A 10 -76.07 11.39 -15.13
C ARG A 10 -74.81 12.03 -14.55
N SER A 11 -75.00 13.19 -13.93
CA SER A 11 -74.12 13.73 -12.90
C SER A 11 -74.97 14.40 -11.83
N VAL A 12 -74.44 14.35 -10.61
CA VAL A 12 -74.86 15.09 -9.41
C VAL A 12 -75.87 14.37 -8.49
N LEU A 13 -75.52 14.40 -7.21
CA LEU A 13 -76.21 13.97 -6.00
C LEU A 13 -76.06 12.50 -5.58
N LEU A 14 -74.97 12.23 -4.86
CA LEU A 14 -74.97 11.34 -3.70
C LEU A 14 -73.82 11.74 -2.77
N TRP A 15 -74.12 12.71 -1.91
CA TRP A 15 -73.34 13.09 -0.73
C TRP A 15 -74.23 12.81 0.48
N LEU A 16 -73.64 12.27 1.55
CA LEU A 16 -74.26 11.86 2.83
C LEU A 16 -74.86 10.46 2.89
N LEU A 17 -74.01 9.47 3.19
CA LEU A 17 -74.20 8.48 4.27
C LEU A 17 -73.11 7.39 4.16
N LEU A 18 -72.06 7.49 4.98
CA LEU A 18 -71.37 6.31 5.53
C LEU A 18 -70.39 6.75 6.63
N LEU A 19 -70.74 6.34 7.85
CA LEU A 19 -70.00 6.52 9.10
C LEU A 19 -68.61 5.83 9.07
N PRO A 20 -67.66 6.28 9.90
CA PRO A 20 -66.28 5.82 9.90
C PRO A 20 -66.11 4.52 10.70
N LEU A 21 -65.60 3.47 10.05
CA LEU A 21 -64.91 2.38 10.74
C LEU A 21 -63.44 2.80 10.86
N LEU A 22 -63.10 3.47 11.96
CA LEU A 22 -61.71 3.68 12.35
C LEU A 22 -61.13 2.32 12.77
N PRO A 23 -60.13 1.75 12.08
CA PRO A 23 -59.31 0.75 12.72
C PRO A 23 -58.62 1.46 13.89
N ALA A 24 -58.85 0.96 15.10
CA ALA A 24 -57.98 1.25 16.22
C ALA A 24 -56.57 0.84 15.79
N CYS A 25 -55.76 1.82 15.40
CA CYS A 25 -54.31 1.68 15.36
C CYS A 25 -53.89 1.43 16.82
N SER A 26 -53.88 0.16 17.21
CA SER A 26 -53.11 -0.30 18.36
C SER A 26 -51.71 0.29 18.19
N LEU A 27 -51.28 1.08 19.17
CA LEU A 27 -49.89 1.50 19.31
C LEU A 27 -49.04 0.23 19.19
N ILE A 28 -48.42 0.03 18.02
CA ILE A 28 -47.28 -0.85 17.90
C ILE A 28 -46.25 -0.16 18.82
N PRO A 29 -45.89 -0.75 19.97
CA PRO A 29 -44.81 -0.19 20.76
C PRO A 29 -43.63 -0.08 19.81
N ALA A 30 -43.08 1.12 19.66
CA ALA A 30 -41.89 1.34 18.87
C ALA A 30 -40.85 0.34 19.39
N GLN A 31 -40.67 -0.75 18.64
CA GLN A 31 -39.79 -1.82 19.02
C GLN A 31 -38.44 -1.14 19.21
N GLN A 32 -37.96 -1.09 20.45
CA GLN A 32 -36.64 -0.56 20.78
C GLN A 32 -35.67 -1.47 20.04
N GLN A 33 -35.36 -1.13 18.78
CA GLN A 33 -34.53 -1.93 17.91
C GLN A 33 -33.13 -1.85 18.49
N ALA A 34 -32.77 -2.89 19.22
CA ALA A 34 -31.44 -3.04 19.80
C ALA A 34 -30.39 -2.86 18.71
N LEU A 35 -29.27 -2.22 19.06
CA LEU A 35 -28.08 -2.31 18.23
C LEU A 35 -27.65 -3.78 18.27
N GLU A 36 -27.44 -4.38 17.11
CA GLU A 36 -26.93 -5.74 17.03
C GLU A 36 -25.55 -5.81 17.70
N GLY A 37 -25.38 -6.74 18.64
CA GLY A 37 -24.17 -6.84 19.47
C GLY A 37 -24.12 -5.93 20.71
N PHE A 38 -25.18 -5.16 21.00
CA PHE A 38 -25.26 -4.30 22.18
C PHE A 38 -26.40 -4.70 23.12
N PRO A 39 -26.29 -4.42 24.43
CA PRO A 39 -27.37 -4.70 25.36
C PRO A 39 -28.63 -3.90 24.98
N PRO A 40 -29.83 -4.47 25.18
CA PRO A 40 -31.08 -3.75 24.94
C PRO A 40 -31.09 -2.47 25.79
N GLY A 41 -31.42 -1.33 25.17
CA GLY A 41 -31.42 -0.03 25.83
C GLY A 41 -30.09 0.74 25.83
N ALA A 42 -29.01 0.20 25.26
CA ALA A 42 -27.72 0.91 25.17
C ALA A 42 -27.84 2.32 24.54
N LEU A 43 -28.63 2.45 23.47
CA LEU A 43 -28.91 3.74 22.83
C LEU A 43 -29.66 4.71 23.74
N GLU A 44 -30.64 4.22 24.49
CA GLU A 44 -31.42 5.06 25.41
C GLU A 44 -30.56 5.51 26.59
N GLN A 45 -29.71 4.62 27.08
CA GLN A 45 -28.74 4.95 28.12
C GLN A 45 -27.77 6.03 27.63
N ALA A 46 -27.20 5.89 26.42
CA ALA A 46 -26.31 6.90 25.84
C ALA A 46 -27.00 8.26 25.69
N ARG A 47 -28.25 8.29 25.20
CA ARG A 47 -29.06 9.53 25.11
C ARG A 47 -29.25 10.19 26.47
N ARG A 48 -29.62 9.41 27.49
CA ARG A 48 -29.82 9.93 28.86
C ARG A 48 -28.53 10.48 29.44
N GLN A 49 -27.42 9.75 29.29
CA GLN A 49 -26.10 10.17 29.75
C GLN A 49 -25.63 11.46 29.06
N SER A 50 -25.90 11.62 27.76
CA SER A 50 -25.60 12.87 27.04
C SER A 50 -26.43 14.03 27.58
N ALA A 51 -27.75 13.86 27.69
CA ALA A 51 -28.62 14.92 28.19
C ALA A 51 -28.29 15.33 29.65
N GLU A 52 -27.87 14.38 30.48
CA GLU A 52 -27.39 14.65 31.84
C GLU A 52 -26.07 15.43 31.83
N LEU A 53 -25.14 15.05 30.94
CA LEU A 53 -23.87 15.75 30.77
C LEU A 53 -24.08 17.20 30.30
N ASP A 54 -25.03 17.44 29.39
CA ASP A 54 -25.33 18.77 28.88
C ASP A 54 -25.91 19.66 29.99
N ARG A 55 -26.86 19.15 30.78
CA ARG A 55 -27.40 19.86 31.96
C ARG A 55 -26.33 20.22 32.98
N LEU A 56 -25.40 19.31 33.25
CA LEU A 56 -24.31 19.55 34.21
C LEU A 56 -23.28 20.56 33.69
N ARG A 57 -23.15 20.73 32.37
CA ARG A 57 -22.26 21.71 31.74
C ARG A 57 -22.82 23.13 31.72
N GLU A 58 -24.15 23.29 31.83
CA GLU A 58 -24.82 24.59 31.90
C GLU A 58 -24.69 25.27 33.27
N LEU A 59 -24.19 24.57 34.30
CA LEU A 59 -23.97 25.12 35.63
C LEU A 59 -22.63 25.89 35.70
N ASP A 60 -22.69 27.20 35.96
CA ASP A 60 -21.53 28.10 36.01
C ASP A 60 -20.49 27.76 37.10
N ILE A 61 -20.87 27.05 38.17
CA ILE A 61 -19.97 26.64 39.26
C ILE A 61 -20.24 25.18 39.64
N ALA A 62 -19.45 24.25 39.09
CA ALA A 62 -19.56 22.83 39.39
C ALA A 62 -18.85 22.47 40.71
N THR A 63 -19.57 21.81 41.63
CA THR A 63 -19.00 21.22 42.85
C THR A 63 -18.00 20.11 42.52
N PRO A 64 -17.05 19.77 43.42
CA PRO A 64 -16.09 18.68 43.19
C PRO A 64 -16.75 17.32 42.88
N MET A 65 -17.94 17.08 43.44
CA MET A 65 -18.75 15.88 43.17
C MET A 65 -19.31 15.88 41.74
N GLU A 66 -19.88 17.00 41.29
CA GLU A 66 -20.39 17.16 39.93
C GLU A 66 -19.26 17.07 38.89
N GLN A 67 -18.07 17.60 39.21
CA GLN A 67 -16.89 17.44 38.34
C GLN A 67 -16.48 15.96 38.18
N GLN A 68 -16.57 15.14 39.23
CA GLN A 68 -16.32 13.70 39.13
C GLN A 68 -17.40 13.00 38.30
N GLN A 69 -18.66 13.41 38.43
CA GLN A 69 -19.77 12.86 37.66
C GLN A 69 -19.66 13.19 36.17
N ILE A 70 -19.32 14.44 35.83
CA ILE A 70 -19.02 14.87 34.45
C ILE A 70 -17.92 13.99 33.84
N LYS A 71 -16.83 13.74 34.57
CA LYS A 71 -15.73 12.87 34.10
C LYS A 71 -16.22 11.44 33.86
N LYS A 72 -17.02 10.87 34.76
CA LYS A 72 -17.59 9.52 34.61
C LYS A 72 -18.50 9.44 33.38
N LEU A 73 -19.46 10.37 33.23
CA LEU A 73 -20.35 10.43 32.08
C LEU A 73 -19.59 10.57 30.76
N HIS A 74 -18.59 11.45 30.72
CA HIS A 74 -17.74 11.62 29.55
C HIS A 74 -17.01 10.33 29.17
N SER A 75 -16.40 9.64 30.16
CA SER A 75 -15.72 8.36 29.91
C SER A 75 -16.67 7.25 29.43
N SER A 76 -17.89 7.21 29.95
CA SER A 76 -18.93 6.26 29.55
C SER A 76 -19.35 6.48 28.09
N LEU A 77 -19.62 7.74 27.72
CA LEU A 77 -19.98 8.09 26.34
C LEU A 77 -18.84 7.80 25.36
N GLN A 78 -17.60 8.15 25.71
CA GLN A 78 -16.43 7.80 24.91
C GLN A 78 -16.23 6.29 24.74
N GLN A 79 -16.58 5.50 25.76
CA GLN A 79 -16.51 4.05 25.67
C GLN A 79 -17.58 3.53 24.71
N PHE A 80 -18.82 4.01 24.83
CA PHE A 80 -19.90 3.69 23.92
C PHE A 80 -19.54 4.02 22.45
N GLU A 81 -19.01 5.21 22.18
CA GLU A 81 -18.55 5.61 20.83
C GLU A 81 -17.50 4.65 20.28
N ARG A 82 -16.49 4.30 21.09
CA ARG A 82 -15.43 3.36 20.70
C ARG A 82 -15.97 1.96 20.40
N ASP A 83 -16.92 1.49 21.20
CA ASP A 83 -17.50 0.16 21.01
C ASP A 83 -18.38 0.11 19.75
N VAL A 84 -19.17 1.16 19.47
CA VAL A 84 -19.94 1.29 18.23
C VAL A 84 -19.03 1.27 17.00
N ILE A 85 -17.95 2.06 17.03
CA ILE A 85 -17.00 2.12 15.91
C ILE A 85 -16.32 0.77 15.70
N ARG A 86 -15.98 0.07 16.80
CA ARG A 86 -15.40 -1.28 16.72
C ARG A 86 -16.38 -2.28 16.10
N ALA A 87 -17.64 -2.26 16.52
CA ALA A 87 -18.68 -3.13 15.97
C ALA A 87 -18.92 -2.86 14.48
N ALA A 88 -19.01 -1.59 14.08
CA ALA A 88 -19.13 -1.20 12.67
C ALA A 88 -17.92 -1.69 11.85
N SER A 89 -16.71 -1.57 12.39
CA SER A 89 -15.48 -2.06 11.73
C SER A 89 -15.45 -3.59 11.62
N GLN A 90 -16.05 -4.32 12.56
CA GLN A 90 -16.16 -5.78 12.49
C GLN A 90 -17.15 -6.22 11.41
N LEU A 91 -18.28 -5.53 11.27
CA LEU A 91 -19.26 -5.79 10.20
C LEU A 91 -18.65 -5.48 8.82
N GLU A 92 -17.88 -4.40 8.71
CA GLU A 92 -17.10 -4.08 7.50
C GLU A 92 -16.14 -5.23 7.12
N GLN A 93 -15.42 -5.80 8.08
CA GLN A 93 -14.53 -6.95 7.84
C GLN A 93 -15.27 -8.22 7.40
N GLN A 94 -16.56 -8.31 7.72
CA GLN A 94 -17.46 -9.40 7.31
C GLN A 94 -18.16 -9.10 5.97
N ASP A 95 -17.78 -8.03 5.27
CA ASP A 95 -18.45 -7.50 4.07
C ASP A 95 -19.92 -7.07 4.31
N ASP A 96 -20.36 -6.90 5.56
CA ASP A 96 -21.68 -6.33 5.90
C ASP A 96 -21.61 -4.80 6.06
N TRP A 97 -21.47 -4.14 4.92
CA TRP A 97 -21.42 -2.67 4.83
C TRP A 97 -22.73 -2.00 5.28
N HIS A 98 -23.87 -2.66 5.08
CA HIS A 98 -25.16 -2.11 5.45
C HIS A 98 -25.38 -2.17 6.97
N GLY A 99 -25.03 -3.29 7.60
CA GLY A 99 -25.05 -3.42 9.05
C GLY A 99 -24.13 -2.40 9.73
N ALA A 100 -22.91 -2.23 9.22
CA ALA A 100 -21.96 -1.22 9.72
C ALA A 100 -22.54 0.20 9.68
N GLU A 101 -23.18 0.57 8.57
CA GLU A 101 -23.84 1.88 8.39
C GLU A 101 -25.02 2.04 9.33
N GLN A 102 -25.89 1.04 9.46
CA GLN A 102 -27.05 1.07 10.35
C GLN A 102 -26.66 1.30 11.81
N ILE A 103 -25.60 0.63 12.27
CA ILE A 103 -25.09 0.80 13.63
C ILE A 103 -24.60 2.23 13.87
N LEU A 104 -23.81 2.79 12.95
CA LEU A 104 -23.32 4.16 13.06
C LEU A 104 -24.45 5.19 12.96
N LEU A 105 -25.36 5.06 11.99
CA LEU A 105 -26.51 5.96 11.83
C LEU A 105 -27.37 6.03 13.10
N ARG A 106 -27.65 4.88 13.72
CA ARG A 106 -28.44 4.83 14.96
C ARG A 106 -27.69 5.44 16.14
N ALA A 107 -26.38 5.20 16.25
CA ALA A 107 -25.55 5.79 17.29
C ALA A 107 -25.43 7.31 17.13
N THR A 108 -25.23 7.82 15.91
CA THR A 108 -25.24 9.26 15.61
C THR A 108 -26.62 9.87 15.89
N GLY A 109 -27.70 9.16 15.60
CA GLY A 109 -29.06 9.58 16.01
C GLY A 109 -29.31 9.54 17.52
N ALA A 110 -28.45 8.89 18.31
CA ALA A 110 -28.47 8.95 19.77
C ALA A 110 -27.56 10.05 20.32
N LEU A 111 -26.46 10.35 19.63
CA LEU A 111 -25.46 11.35 20.01
C LEU A 111 -25.15 12.26 18.80
N PRO A 112 -26.05 13.19 18.44
CA PRO A 112 -25.92 14.00 17.22
C PRO A 112 -24.70 14.93 17.24
N ASP A 113 -24.28 15.37 18.42
CA ASP A 113 -23.13 16.26 18.60
C ASP A 113 -21.79 15.52 18.68
N SER A 114 -21.80 14.18 18.58
CA SER A 114 -20.58 13.39 18.59
C SER A 114 -19.80 13.56 17.28
N ARG A 115 -18.73 14.35 17.33
CA ARG A 115 -17.78 14.50 16.22
C ARG A 115 -17.09 13.20 15.83
N ILE A 116 -16.92 12.28 16.79
CA ILE A 116 -16.23 11.00 16.56
C ILE A 116 -17.13 10.05 15.77
N LEU A 117 -18.43 9.96 16.12
CA LEU A 117 -19.37 9.15 15.36
C LEU A 117 -19.63 9.75 13.97
N GLY A 118 -19.73 11.09 13.88
CA GLY A 118 -19.85 11.78 12.59
C GLY A 118 -18.66 11.52 11.65
N SER A 119 -17.43 11.60 12.16
CA SER A 119 -16.24 11.30 11.35
C SER A 119 -16.13 9.83 10.98
N ALA A 120 -16.49 8.90 11.89
CA ALA A 120 -16.53 7.47 11.60
C ALA A 120 -17.54 7.13 10.50
N GLN A 121 -18.70 7.79 10.49
CA GLN A 121 -19.70 7.63 9.44
C GLN A 121 -19.19 8.13 8.08
N GLN A 122 -18.55 9.31 8.04
CA GLN A 122 -17.94 9.83 6.81
C GLN A 122 -16.85 8.89 6.26
N GLN A 123 -15.99 8.38 7.14
CA GLN A 123 -14.94 7.43 6.77
C GLN A 123 -15.51 6.08 6.30
N LEU A 124 -16.63 5.61 6.87
CA LEU A 124 -17.30 4.42 6.37
C LEU A 124 -17.86 4.67 4.97
N GLU A 125 -18.50 5.82 4.75
CA GLU A 125 -19.07 6.17 3.44
C GLU A 125 -18.00 6.19 2.34
N GLU A 126 -16.86 6.84 2.60
CA GLU A 126 -15.73 6.88 1.66
C GLU A 126 -15.22 5.48 1.32
N ARG A 127 -15.05 4.62 2.34
CA ARG A 127 -14.61 3.23 2.15
C ARG A 127 -15.63 2.38 1.41
N ARG A 128 -16.93 2.57 1.70
CA ARG A 128 -18.03 1.89 1.01
C ARG A 128 -18.08 2.27 -0.45
N GLN A 129 -17.99 3.56 -0.78
CA GLN A 129 -17.95 4.05 -2.17
C GLN A 129 -16.76 3.46 -2.93
N LEU A 130 -15.59 3.44 -2.30
CA LEU A 130 -14.40 2.81 -2.88
C LEU A 130 -14.63 1.30 -3.15
N ARG A 131 -15.22 0.57 -2.19
CA ARG A 131 -15.52 -0.86 -2.34
C ARG A 131 -16.53 -1.10 -3.45
N GLU A 132 -17.60 -0.30 -3.51
CA GLU A 132 -18.61 -0.37 -4.57
C GLU A 132 -17.99 -0.18 -5.95
N GLU A 133 -17.11 0.80 -6.11
CA GLU A 133 -16.40 1.05 -7.36
C GLU A 133 -15.50 -0.12 -7.77
N LEU A 134 -14.79 -0.74 -6.82
CA LEU A 134 -13.97 -1.92 -7.09
C LEU A 134 -14.83 -3.10 -7.56
N VAL A 135 -15.95 -3.36 -6.89
CA VAL A 135 -16.89 -4.43 -7.27
C VAL A 135 -17.50 -4.14 -8.64
N ARG A 136 -17.89 -2.89 -8.91
CA ARG A 136 -18.39 -2.48 -10.24
C ARG A 136 -17.34 -2.68 -11.34
N MET A 137 -16.08 -2.37 -11.06
CA MET A 137 -14.99 -2.59 -12.01
C MET A 137 -14.76 -4.08 -12.27
N GLU A 138 -14.83 -4.93 -11.25
CA GLU A 138 -14.74 -6.38 -11.39
C GLU A 138 -15.88 -6.94 -12.25
N LEU A 139 -17.12 -6.47 -12.01
CA LEU A 139 -18.27 -6.82 -12.83
C LEU A 139 -18.09 -6.38 -14.29
N ALA A 140 -17.56 -5.17 -14.53
CA ALA A 140 -17.27 -4.68 -15.87
C ALA A 140 -16.20 -5.53 -16.58
N ILE A 141 -15.16 -5.95 -15.86
CA ILE A 141 -14.12 -6.86 -16.35
C ILE A 141 -14.74 -8.21 -16.76
N HIS A 142 -15.58 -8.81 -15.92
CA HIS A 142 -16.23 -10.07 -16.24
C HIS A 142 -17.15 -9.97 -17.46
N ARG A 143 -17.94 -8.89 -17.55
CA ARG A 143 -18.79 -8.62 -18.72
C ARG A 143 -17.96 -8.48 -19.99
N GLY A 144 -16.87 -7.71 -19.93
CA GLY A 144 -15.98 -7.53 -21.07
C GLY A 144 -15.30 -8.83 -21.52
N GLU A 145 -14.81 -9.63 -20.57
CA GLU A 145 -14.24 -10.96 -20.85
C GLU A 145 -15.27 -11.91 -21.48
N GLN A 146 -16.52 -11.86 -21.04
CA GLN A 146 -17.60 -12.66 -21.61
C GLN A 146 -17.90 -12.24 -23.04
N LEU A 147 -18.02 -10.93 -23.31
CA LEU A 147 -18.22 -10.41 -24.66
C LEU A 147 -17.07 -10.84 -25.60
N LEU A 148 -15.82 -10.77 -25.15
CA LEU A 148 -14.67 -11.25 -25.93
C LEU A 148 -14.73 -12.74 -26.27
N LYS A 149 -15.31 -13.58 -25.39
CA LYS A 149 -15.54 -15.00 -25.68
C LYS A 149 -16.64 -15.19 -26.72
N ASP A 150 -17.72 -14.41 -26.60
CA ASP A 150 -18.88 -14.46 -27.49
C ASP A 150 -18.53 -14.00 -28.92
N ALA A 151 -17.48 -13.18 -29.10
CA ALA A 151 -16.98 -12.73 -30.40
C ALA A 151 -16.82 -13.88 -31.42
N LYS A 152 -16.28 -15.03 -30.99
CA LYS A 152 -16.08 -16.21 -31.86
C LYS A 152 -17.41 -16.83 -32.29
N ALA A 153 -18.43 -16.80 -31.43
CA ALA A 153 -19.75 -17.31 -31.75
C ALA A 153 -20.44 -16.42 -32.79
N TYR A 154 -20.34 -15.09 -32.65
CA TYR A 154 -20.85 -14.13 -33.63
C TYR A 154 -20.14 -14.25 -34.99
N GLN A 155 -18.83 -14.46 -35.02
CA GLN A 155 -18.09 -14.69 -36.26
C GLN A 155 -18.57 -15.96 -37.00
N ARG A 156 -18.80 -17.06 -36.27
CA ARG A 156 -19.36 -18.29 -36.86
C ARG A 156 -20.78 -18.10 -37.36
N LEU A 157 -21.61 -17.37 -36.61
CA LEU A 157 -22.98 -17.07 -37.01
C LEU A 157 -23.02 -16.24 -38.31
N GLN A 158 -22.10 -15.29 -38.46
CA GLN A 158 -21.92 -14.51 -39.69
C GLN A 158 -21.53 -15.39 -40.88
N GLN A 159 -20.64 -16.36 -40.69
CA GLN A 159 -20.23 -17.33 -41.73
C GLN A 159 -21.39 -18.24 -42.16
N LEU A 160 -22.25 -18.66 -41.23
CA LEU A 160 -23.35 -19.60 -41.51
C LEU A 160 -24.57 -18.93 -42.16
N LYS A 161 -24.98 -17.75 -41.68
CA LYS A 161 -26.21 -17.09 -42.16
C LYS A 161 -26.01 -16.24 -43.42
N GLY A 162 -24.76 -15.90 -43.76
CA GLY A 162 -24.45 -14.97 -44.85
C GLY A 162 -24.89 -13.52 -44.55
N PRO A 163 -24.60 -12.57 -45.46
CA PRO A 163 -24.98 -11.18 -45.29
C PRO A 163 -26.51 -11.03 -45.44
N GLY A 164 -27.20 -10.76 -44.33
CA GLY A 164 -28.63 -10.50 -44.28
C GLY A 164 -28.99 -9.41 -43.27
N LEU A 165 -30.15 -8.76 -43.44
CA LEU A 165 -30.60 -7.65 -42.59
C LEU A 165 -30.63 -8.00 -41.10
N LEU A 166 -31.20 -9.17 -40.74
CA LEU A 166 -31.27 -9.61 -39.35
C LEU A 166 -29.89 -9.90 -38.75
N THR A 167 -29.00 -10.55 -39.51
CA THR A 167 -27.62 -10.83 -39.08
C THR A 167 -26.82 -9.55 -38.86
N SER A 168 -27.02 -8.54 -39.72
CA SER A 168 -26.40 -7.22 -39.59
C SER A 168 -26.90 -6.48 -38.33
N LEU A 169 -28.21 -6.53 -38.04
CA LEU A 169 -28.78 -5.95 -36.83
C LEU A 169 -28.25 -6.63 -35.56
N GLU A 170 -28.22 -7.97 -35.52
CA GLU A 170 -27.64 -8.73 -34.40
C GLU A 170 -26.18 -8.34 -34.15
N LEU A 171 -25.38 -8.19 -35.21
CA LEU A 171 -23.98 -7.77 -35.13
C LEU A 171 -23.82 -6.33 -34.63
N ASN A 172 -24.64 -5.40 -35.13
CA ASN A 172 -24.62 -4.01 -34.69
C ASN A 172 -24.98 -3.88 -33.20
N LEU A 173 -25.96 -4.65 -32.72
CA LEU A 173 -26.31 -4.69 -31.30
C LEU A 173 -25.17 -5.26 -30.45
N TYR A 174 -24.50 -6.30 -30.93
CA TYR A 174 -23.33 -6.87 -30.27
C TYR A 174 -22.16 -5.86 -30.22
N GLN A 175 -21.86 -5.19 -31.32
CA GLN A 175 -20.84 -4.13 -31.38
C GLN A 175 -21.17 -2.97 -30.43
N HIS A 176 -22.45 -2.56 -30.35
CA HIS A 176 -22.88 -1.54 -29.40
C HIS A 176 -22.66 -1.97 -27.94
N LYS A 177 -22.93 -3.24 -27.61
CA LYS A 177 -22.63 -3.80 -26.27
C LYS A 177 -21.13 -3.80 -25.98
N CYS A 178 -20.30 -4.15 -26.96
CA CYS A 178 -18.84 -4.12 -26.82
C CYS A 178 -18.34 -2.71 -26.54
N ARG A 179 -18.81 -1.72 -27.31
CA ARG A 179 -18.44 -0.30 -27.12
C ARG A 179 -18.84 0.21 -25.74
N LYS A 180 -20.10 -0.01 -25.32
CA LYS A 180 -20.54 0.38 -23.96
C LYS A 180 -19.72 -0.27 -22.85
N SER A 181 -19.44 -1.57 -22.97
CA SER A 181 -18.61 -2.26 -22.00
C SER A 181 -17.17 -1.74 -21.98
N ALA A 182 -16.64 -1.33 -23.13
CA ALA A 182 -15.29 -0.76 -23.23
C ALA A 182 -15.22 0.65 -22.62
N GLU A 183 -16.25 1.49 -22.85
CA GLU A 183 -16.41 2.81 -22.22
C GLU A 183 -16.48 2.69 -20.68
N GLU A 184 -17.30 1.77 -20.17
CA GLU A 184 -17.38 1.50 -18.72
C GLU A 184 -16.03 1.06 -18.15
N LEU A 185 -15.32 0.16 -18.84
CA LEU A 185 -13.99 -0.31 -18.42
C LEU A 185 -12.95 0.80 -18.41
N GLN A 186 -12.98 1.69 -19.40
CA GLN A 186 -12.08 2.85 -19.48
C GLN A 186 -12.35 3.81 -18.32
N TYR A 187 -13.61 4.11 -18.03
CA TYR A 187 -14.00 4.94 -16.89
C TYR A 187 -13.44 4.37 -15.57
N TYR A 188 -13.67 3.10 -15.27
CA TYR A 188 -13.16 2.51 -14.04
C TYR A 188 -11.63 2.40 -14.02
N ALA A 189 -10.99 2.15 -15.17
CA ALA A 189 -9.54 2.10 -15.26
C ALA A 189 -8.89 3.45 -15.01
N GLN A 190 -9.47 4.55 -15.48
CA GLN A 190 -9.00 5.90 -15.19
C GLN A 190 -9.06 6.19 -13.69
N ARG A 191 -10.17 5.83 -13.02
CA ARG A 191 -10.27 5.94 -11.55
C ARG A 191 -9.26 5.04 -10.84
N ALA A 192 -8.94 3.86 -11.39
CA ALA A 192 -7.88 3.01 -10.86
C ALA A 192 -6.48 3.64 -11.04
N LEU A 193 -6.22 4.36 -12.15
CA LEU A 193 -4.97 5.12 -12.34
C LEU A 193 -4.80 6.25 -11.33
N GLU A 194 -5.87 7.01 -11.06
CA GLU A 194 -5.89 8.08 -10.05
C GLU A 194 -5.56 7.53 -8.65
N ARG A 195 -6.07 6.35 -8.34
CA ARG A 195 -5.79 5.61 -7.09
C ARG A 195 -4.45 4.88 -7.10
N GLN A 196 -3.67 4.97 -8.17
CA GLN A 196 -2.39 4.29 -8.35
C GLN A 196 -2.48 2.74 -8.35
N ASP A 197 -3.68 2.17 -8.53
CA ASP A 197 -3.85 0.74 -8.78
C ASP A 197 -3.61 0.45 -10.28
N TYR A 198 -2.34 0.52 -10.64
CA TYR A 198 -1.90 0.30 -12.02
C TYR A 198 -2.17 -1.11 -12.51
N SER A 199 -2.33 -2.08 -11.60
CA SER A 199 -2.57 -3.48 -11.94
C SER A 199 -3.99 -3.68 -12.48
N LEU A 200 -4.97 -3.15 -11.75
CA LEU A 200 -6.38 -3.19 -12.07
C LEU A 200 -6.68 -2.29 -13.28
N ALA A 201 -6.11 -1.09 -13.31
CA ALA A 201 -6.20 -0.19 -14.47
C ALA A 201 -5.73 -0.86 -15.75
N ARG A 202 -4.54 -1.48 -15.74
CA ARG A 202 -3.99 -2.18 -16.91
C ARG A 202 -4.91 -3.29 -17.39
N ARG A 203 -5.46 -4.10 -16.48
CA ARG A 203 -6.36 -5.20 -16.85
C ARG A 203 -7.63 -4.66 -17.53
N GLY A 204 -8.27 -3.65 -16.96
CA GLY A 204 -9.46 -3.03 -17.54
C GLY A 204 -9.20 -2.45 -18.93
N LEU A 205 -8.12 -1.68 -19.09
CA LEU A 205 -7.74 -1.07 -20.37
C LEU A 205 -7.41 -2.10 -21.45
N GLN A 206 -6.77 -3.22 -21.10
CA GLN A 206 -6.48 -4.29 -22.06
C GLN A 206 -7.76 -4.94 -22.61
N ILE A 207 -8.78 -5.10 -21.76
CA ILE A 207 -10.07 -5.64 -22.18
C ILE A 207 -10.80 -4.60 -23.03
N ALA A 208 -10.84 -3.33 -22.60
CA ALA A 208 -11.44 -2.23 -23.34
C ALA A 208 -10.85 -2.11 -24.76
N GLN A 209 -9.51 -2.12 -24.88
CA GLN A 209 -8.81 -2.08 -26.18
C GLN A 209 -9.27 -3.20 -27.11
N ARG A 210 -9.39 -4.43 -26.60
CA ARG A 210 -9.83 -5.59 -27.40
C ARG A 210 -11.31 -5.51 -27.80
N LEU A 211 -12.15 -4.92 -26.97
CA LEU A 211 -13.58 -4.76 -27.23
C LEU A 211 -13.86 -3.68 -28.28
N TYR A 212 -13.07 -2.61 -28.31
CA TYR A 212 -13.16 -1.58 -29.35
C TYR A 212 -12.74 -2.10 -30.72
N GLY A 213 -11.75 -3.00 -30.78
CA GLY A 213 -11.22 -3.54 -32.03
C GLY A 213 -10.37 -2.53 -32.81
N ASP A 214 -10.05 -2.87 -34.07
CA ASP A 214 -9.12 -2.10 -34.91
C ASP A 214 -9.73 -0.80 -35.47
N ASP A 215 -11.06 -0.66 -35.42
CA ASP A 215 -11.80 0.47 -36.01
C ASP A 215 -11.86 1.72 -35.11
N TYR A 216 -11.29 1.67 -33.90
CA TYR A 216 -11.36 2.74 -32.91
C TYR A 216 -9.99 3.40 -32.70
N GLN A 217 -9.92 4.72 -32.87
CA GLN A 217 -8.73 5.51 -32.55
C GLN A 217 -8.55 5.56 -31.03
N ALA A 218 -7.72 4.66 -30.52
CA ALA A 218 -7.57 4.39 -29.09
C ALA A 218 -6.39 5.16 -28.45
N ASP A 219 -6.08 6.36 -28.94
CA ASP A 219 -4.92 7.16 -28.50
C ASP A 219 -4.90 7.36 -26.97
N ASP A 220 -6.07 7.55 -26.36
CA ASP A 220 -6.21 7.72 -24.92
C ASP A 220 -5.97 6.40 -24.16
N ILE A 221 -6.49 5.27 -24.64
CA ILE A 221 -6.29 3.94 -24.03
C ILE A 221 -4.83 3.53 -24.12
N GLU A 222 -4.16 3.79 -25.25
CA GLU A 222 -2.74 3.49 -25.42
C GLU A 222 -1.88 4.32 -24.46
N ARG A 223 -2.18 5.63 -24.33
CA ARG A 223 -1.52 6.53 -23.37
C ARG A 223 -1.66 6.02 -21.94
N ASP A 224 -2.88 5.66 -21.54
CA ASP A 224 -3.20 5.17 -20.20
C ASP A 224 -2.55 3.80 -19.91
N LEU A 225 -2.55 2.89 -20.90
CA LEU A 225 -1.82 1.62 -20.81
C LEU A 225 -0.32 1.83 -20.68
N ALA A 226 0.26 2.77 -21.42
CA ALA A 226 1.67 3.10 -21.32
C ALA A 226 2.01 3.64 -19.93
N GLN A 227 1.17 4.51 -19.36
CA GLN A 227 1.31 5.01 -18.00
C GLN A 227 1.27 3.88 -16.97
N ALA A 228 0.24 3.03 -16.99
CA ALA A 228 0.10 1.90 -16.08
C ALA A 228 1.32 0.95 -16.15
N ASN A 229 1.77 0.63 -17.37
CA ASN A 229 2.92 -0.26 -17.58
C ASN A 229 4.24 0.35 -17.10
N ARG A 230 4.45 1.66 -17.27
CA ARG A 230 5.65 2.35 -16.75
C ARG A 230 5.70 2.27 -15.23
N GLN A 231 4.59 2.53 -14.56
CA GLN A 231 4.53 2.53 -13.09
C GLN A 231 4.70 1.12 -12.52
N LEU A 232 4.05 0.11 -13.11
CA LEU A 232 4.26 -1.29 -12.71
C LEU A 232 5.72 -1.73 -12.90
N ARG A 233 6.40 -1.25 -13.95
CA ARG A 233 7.83 -1.52 -14.16
C ARG A 233 8.70 -0.83 -13.11
N GLN A 234 8.37 0.40 -12.70
CA GLN A 234 9.09 1.11 -11.64
C GLN A 234 8.91 0.41 -10.28
N ALA A 235 7.67 0.03 -9.93
CA ALA A 235 7.36 -0.70 -8.71
C ALA A 235 8.09 -2.06 -8.64
N LYS A 236 8.25 -2.76 -9.78
CA LYS A 236 9.04 -4.01 -9.85
C LYS A 236 10.56 -3.79 -9.83
N ARG A 237 11.06 -2.61 -10.18
CA ARG A 237 12.51 -2.29 -10.15
C ARG A 237 13.02 -1.96 -8.74
N GLN A 238 12.16 -1.44 -7.86
CA GLN A 238 12.53 -1.13 -6.47
C GLN A 238 12.90 -2.35 -5.60
N PRO A 239 12.18 -3.50 -5.63
CA PRO A 239 12.57 -4.68 -4.86
C PRO A 239 13.86 -5.35 -5.39
N ALA A 240 14.16 -5.23 -6.70
CA ALA A 240 15.41 -5.76 -7.26
C ALA A 240 16.65 -4.98 -6.79
N LYS A 241 16.52 -3.65 -6.60
CA LYS A 241 17.60 -2.81 -6.07
C LYS A 241 17.83 -3.08 -4.57
N ALA A 242 16.75 -3.22 -3.79
CA ALA A 242 16.83 -3.57 -2.37
C ALA A 242 17.39 -4.99 -2.12
N SER A 243 17.04 -5.98 -2.96
CA SER A 243 17.55 -7.35 -2.87
C SER A 243 19.05 -7.44 -3.17
N PHE A 244 19.53 -6.71 -4.18
CA PHE A 244 20.97 -6.66 -4.50
C PHE A 244 21.78 -5.96 -3.42
N ASP A 245 21.29 -4.82 -2.91
CA ASP A 245 21.98 -4.06 -1.87
C ASP A 245 22.07 -4.86 -0.56
N ASN A 246 21.00 -5.58 -0.19
CA ASN A 246 21.01 -6.49 0.95
C ASN A 246 22.00 -7.64 0.77
N ARG A 247 22.08 -8.22 -0.44
CA ARG A 247 23.06 -9.28 -0.73
C ARG A 247 24.50 -8.76 -0.64
N ALA A 248 24.77 -7.56 -1.17
CA ALA A 248 26.09 -6.95 -1.12
C ALA A 248 26.54 -6.66 0.33
N VAL A 249 25.59 -6.26 1.18
CA VAL A 249 25.79 -6.07 2.63
C VAL A 249 26.12 -7.39 3.33
N VAL A 250 25.35 -8.45 3.08
CA VAL A 250 25.60 -9.78 3.67
C VAL A 250 26.96 -10.32 3.25
N GLU A 251 27.31 -10.22 1.96
CA GLU A 251 28.61 -10.69 1.47
C GLU A 251 29.79 -9.86 2.03
N LEU A 252 29.59 -8.56 2.31
CA LEU A 252 30.58 -7.72 2.98
C LEU A 252 30.73 -8.10 4.45
N GLN A 253 29.61 -8.28 5.16
CA GLN A 253 29.62 -8.74 6.55
C GLN A 253 30.36 -10.08 6.68
N GLN A 254 30.07 -11.03 5.80
CA GLN A 254 30.76 -12.32 5.79
C GLN A 254 32.27 -12.18 5.56
N ALA A 255 32.71 -11.27 4.67
CA ALA A 255 34.12 -11.01 4.46
C ALA A 255 34.80 -10.40 5.71
N LEU A 256 34.11 -9.51 6.43
CA LEU A 256 34.58 -8.94 7.70
C LEU A 256 34.61 -9.98 8.83
N ASP A 257 33.63 -10.86 8.88
CA ASP A 257 33.55 -11.91 9.91
C ASP A 257 34.61 -12.99 9.69
N THR A 258 34.96 -13.28 8.43
CA THR A 258 36.05 -14.21 8.07
C THR A 258 37.44 -13.56 8.09
N GLY A 259 37.52 -12.24 8.25
CA GLY A 259 38.79 -11.49 8.24
C GLY A 259 39.43 -11.33 6.86
N ASP A 260 38.72 -11.62 5.77
CA ASP A 260 39.18 -11.37 4.40
C ASP A 260 39.04 -9.88 4.06
N LEU A 261 40.03 -9.09 4.50
CA LEU A 261 40.04 -7.65 4.34
C LEU A 261 40.17 -7.19 2.88
N LEU A 262 40.75 -8.00 1.99
CA LEU A 262 40.85 -7.66 0.57
C LEU A 262 39.49 -7.75 -0.10
N SER A 263 38.77 -8.86 0.11
CA SER A 263 37.40 -9.01 -0.38
C SER A 263 36.46 -7.97 0.26
N ALA A 264 36.61 -7.71 1.57
CA ALA A 264 35.82 -6.69 2.26
C ALA A 264 36.01 -5.30 1.63
N ARG A 265 37.24 -4.88 1.34
CA ARG A 265 37.51 -3.60 0.66
C ARG A 265 36.82 -3.51 -0.69
N GLN A 266 36.94 -4.55 -1.53
CA GLN A 266 36.32 -4.54 -2.85
C GLN A 266 34.79 -4.41 -2.77
N ARG A 267 34.17 -5.14 -1.84
CA ARG A 267 32.72 -5.13 -1.62
C ARG A 267 32.24 -3.80 -1.06
N LEU A 268 32.97 -3.23 -0.10
CA LEU A 268 32.68 -1.92 0.47
C LEU A 268 32.74 -0.81 -0.60
N ASN A 269 33.75 -0.82 -1.48
CA ASN A 269 33.85 0.14 -2.58
C ASN A 269 32.68 0.04 -3.56
N ARG A 270 32.24 -1.18 -3.91
CA ARG A 270 31.06 -1.37 -4.76
C ARG A 270 29.78 -0.85 -4.08
N LEU A 271 29.64 -1.07 -2.78
CA LEU A 271 28.50 -0.59 -2.00
C LEU A 271 28.47 0.95 -1.94
N LEU A 272 29.63 1.60 -1.71
CA LEU A 272 29.79 3.05 -1.73
C LEU A 272 29.40 3.69 -3.07
N GLN A 273 29.80 3.07 -4.18
CA GLN A 273 29.51 3.60 -5.53
C GLN A 273 28.04 3.53 -5.89
N ARG A 274 27.32 2.49 -5.46
CA ARG A 274 25.93 2.24 -5.87
C ARG A 274 24.90 2.80 -4.89
N SER A 275 25.17 2.68 -3.59
CA SER A 275 24.23 3.00 -2.52
C SER A 275 24.91 3.82 -1.42
N PRO A 276 25.33 5.06 -1.72
CA PRO A 276 26.03 5.94 -0.78
C PRO A 276 25.21 6.35 0.44
N ARG A 277 23.90 6.11 0.45
CA ARG A 277 22.97 6.40 1.56
C ARG A 277 22.45 5.12 2.26
N HIS A 278 23.13 3.99 2.09
CA HIS A 278 22.70 2.74 2.72
C HIS A 278 22.82 2.83 4.27
N PRO A 279 21.79 2.45 5.05
CA PRO A 279 21.75 2.69 6.49
C PRO A 279 22.88 2.01 7.27
N GLN A 280 23.33 0.83 6.83
CA GLN A 280 24.39 0.06 7.49
C GLN A 280 25.80 0.38 6.97
N LEU A 281 25.95 1.31 6.04
CA LEU A 281 27.24 1.60 5.41
C LEU A 281 28.26 2.15 6.41
N LEU A 282 27.82 3.06 7.28
CA LEU A 282 28.69 3.70 8.27
C LEU A 282 29.25 2.69 9.28
N SER A 283 28.42 1.75 9.76
CA SER A 283 28.84 0.72 10.71
C SER A 283 29.82 -0.26 10.07
N LEU A 284 29.56 -0.71 8.85
CA LEU A 284 30.43 -1.64 8.12
C LEU A 284 31.79 -1.01 7.80
N GLN A 285 31.81 0.28 7.44
CA GLN A 285 33.03 1.03 7.20
C GLN A 285 33.87 1.18 8.48
N ALA A 286 33.23 1.44 9.62
CA ALA A 286 33.90 1.50 10.91
C ALA A 286 34.49 0.12 11.30
N GLN A 287 33.74 -0.96 11.13
CA GLN A 287 34.22 -2.32 11.42
C GLN A 287 35.42 -2.70 10.54
N PHE A 288 35.34 -2.43 9.22
CA PHE A 288 36.45 -2.65 8.29
C PHE A 288 37.71 -1.88 8.72
N ARG A 289 37.57 -0.60 9.05
CA ARG A 289 38.71 0.25 9.46
C ARG A 289 39.35 -0.26 10.75
N THR A 290 38.56 -0.69 11.73
CA THR A 290 39.08 -1.27 12.98
C THR A 290 39.89 -2.53 12.72
N GLN A 291 39.37 -3.47 11.93
CA GLN A 291 40.08 -4.71 11.62
C GLN A 291 41.34 -4.47 10.77
N LEU A 292 41.27 -3.57 9.78
CA LEU A 292 42.41 -3.17 8.97
C LEU A 292 43.54 -2.61 9.83
N ASN A 293 43.22 -1.64 10.70
CA ASN A 293 44.19 -1.02 11.59
C ASN A 293 44.86 -2.05 12.50
N ALA A 294 44.07 -2.94 13.12
CA ALA A 294 44.61 -3.98 13.99
C ALA A 294 45.56 -4.94 13.24
N ARG A 295 45.21 -5.31 12.00
CA ARG A 295 46.04 -6.19 11.17
C ARG A 295 47.35 -5.53 10.77
N VAL A 296 47.29 -4.26 10.37
CA VAL A 296 48.47 -3.46 9.99
C VAL A 296 49.39 -3.25 11.20
N GLU A 297 48.85 -2.87 12.36
CA GLU A 297 49.63 -2.67 13.58
C GLU A 297 50.34 -3.97 14.02
N THR A 298 49.65 -5.10 13.94
CA THR A 298 50.23 -6.41 14.25
C THR A 298 51.38 -6.74 13.31
N ALA A 299 51.23 -6.46 12.01
CA ALA A 299 52.27 -6.71 11.01
C ALA A 299 53.48 -5.79 11.22
N ILE A 300 53.26 -4.50 11.54
CA ILE A 300 54.33 -3.55 11.87
C ILE A 300 55.14 -4.07 13.05
N ARG A 301 54.47 -4.44 14.15
CA ARG A 301 55.10 -4.96 15.36
C ARG A 301 55.92 -6.22 15.09
N ARG A 302 55.32 -7.19 14.38
CA ARG A 302 56.00 -8.43 14.01
C ARG A 302 57.21 -8.18 13.10
N GLY A 303 57.07 -7.32 12.11
CA GLY A 303 58.20 -6.97 11.23
C GLY A 303 59.32 -6.26 12.00
N ASN A 304 58.98 -5.37 12.96
CA ASN A 304 59.97 -4.73 13.83
C ASN A 304 60.71 -5.75 14.71
N GLU A 305 60.00 -6.74 15.26
CA GLU A 305 60.60 -7.84 16.02
C GLU A 305 61.58 -8.65 15.16
N LEU A 306 61.18 -9.07 13.96
CA LEU A 306 62.05 -9.80 13.02
C LEU A 306 63.28 -8.97 12.64
N TYR A 307 63.07 -7.69 12.34
CA TYR A 307 64.14 -6.75 12.02
C TYR A 307 65.15 -6.63 13.16
N SER A 308 64.68 -6.51 14.41
CA SER A 308 65.56 -6.45 15.60
C SER A 308 66.37 -7.72 15.84
N ARG A 309 65.88 -8.87 15.36
CA ARG A 309 66.58 -10.16 15.39
C ARG A 309 67.50 -10.36 14.19
N SER A 310 67.69 -9.32 13.37
CA SER A 310 68.46 -9.36 12.12
C SER A 310 67.88 -10.25 11.02
N ASP A 311 66.63 -10.70 11.14
CA ASP A 311 65.89 -11.37 10.07
C ASP A 311 65.22 -10.30 9.17
N ILE A 312 66.02 -9.71 8.28
CA ILE A 312 65.60 -8.57 7.46
C ILE A 312 64.66 -9.00 6.33
N ASP A 313 64.92 -10.16 5.73
CA ASP A 313 64.06 -10.71 4.67
C ASP A 313 62.67 -11.07 5.24
N GLY A 314 62.61 -11.73 6.40
CA GLY A 314 61.33 -12.03 7.07
C GLY A 314 60.55 -10.78 7.48
N ALA A 315 61.25 -9.72 7.93
CA ALA A 315 60.62 -8.44 8.22
C ALA A 315 59.98 -7.80 6.97
N LEU A 316 60.69 -7.82 5.84
CA LEU A 316 60.21 -7.28 4.57
C LEU A 316 58.98 -8.01 4.05
N ASP A 317 58.94 -9.34 4.15
CA ASP A 317 57.79 -10.13 3.71
C ASP A 317 56.51 -9.74 4.48
N VAL A 318 56.61 -9.63 5.81
CA VAL A 318 55.48 -9.22 6.67
C VAL A 318 55.00 -7.81 6.34
N TRP A 319 55.91 -6.84 6.19
CA TRP A 319 55.51 -5.47 5.86
C TRP A 319 54.94 -5.34 4.45
N ARG A 320 55.47 -6.09 3.47
CA ARG A 320 54.95 -6.08 2.10
C ARG A 320 53.55 -6.68 2.02
N GLU A 321 53.29 -7.77 2.74
CA GLU A 321 51.94 -8.32 2.87
C GLU A 321 50.97 -7.28 3.44
N ALA A 322 51.35 -6.62 4.53
CA ALA A 322 50.54 -5.55 5.14
C ALA A 322 50.34 -4.34 4.23
N ARG A 323 51.33 -3.99 3.40
CA ARG A 323 51.21 -2.92 2.40
C ARG A 323 50.16 -3.22 1.33
N THR A 324 49.87 -4.49 1.03
CA THR A 324 48.75 -4.83 0.13
C THR A 324 47.40 -4.46 0.75
N LEU A 325 47.32 -4.49 2.07
CA LEU A 325 46.14 -4.10 2.84
C LEU A 325 46.08 -2.60 3.05
N ASP A 326 47.18 -1.89 3.28
CA ASP A 326 47.19 -0.43 3.44
C ASP A 326 48.35 0.22 2.66
N PRO A 327 48.17 0.50 1.35
CA PRO A 327 49.24 1.02 0.49
C PRO A 327 49.75 2.40 0.90
N ASP A 328 48.89 3.20 1.53
CA ASP A 328 49.16 4.60 1.88
C ASP A 328 49.74 4.76 3.29
N ASN A 329 50.03 3.64 3.98
CA ASN A 329 50.58 3.65 5.31
C ASN A 329 52.04 4.12 5.34
N ALA A 330 52.28 5.34 5.80
CA ALA A 330 53.61 5.94 5.84
C ALA A 330 54.64 5.15 6.68
N GLU A 331 54.20 4.50 7.76
CA GLU A 331 55.09 3.72 8.63
C GLU A 331 55.57 2.43 7.96
N LEU A 332 54.67 1.70 7.29
CA LEU A 332 55.04 0.53 6.48
C LEU A 332 56.01 0.92 5.37
N GLN A 333 55.72 2.01 4.64
CA GLN A 333 56.59 2.50 3.56
C GLN A 333 58.00 2.82 4.08
N ALA A 334 58.09 3.56 5.18
CA ALA A 334 59.36 3.91 5.80
C ALA A 334 60.14 2.69 6.29
N SER A 335 59.46 1.71 6.87
CA SER A 335 60.08 0.48 7.40
C SER A 335 60.62 -0.41 6.27
N ILE A 336 59.84 -0.59 5.20
CA ILE A 336 60.27 -1.30 4.00
C ILE A 336 61.50 -0.63 3.37
N ALA A 337 61.46 0.69 3.18
CA ALA A 337 62.57 1.43 2.56
C ALA A 337 63.88 1.30 3.37
N ARG A 338 63.80 1.34 4.71
CA ARG A 338 64.96 1.15 5.60
C ARG A 338 65.56 -0.25 5.44
N ALA A 339 64.74 -1.30 5.46
CA ALA A 339 65.22 -2.67 5.32
C ALA A 339 65.79 -2.98 3.94
N GLU A 340 65.18 -2.47 2.87
CA GLU A 340 65.70 -2.60 1.50
C GLU A 340 67.10 -1.97 1.37
N LYS A 341 67.27 -0.77 1.94
CA LYS A 341 68.58 -0.10 1.97
C LYS A 341 69.63 -0.89 2.75
N LEU A 342 69.25 -1.48 3.88
CA LEU A 342 70.17 -2.32 4.67
C LEU A 342 70.62 -3.55 3.88
N LEU A 343 69.70 -4.28 3.25
CA LEU A 343 70.03 -5.43 2.40
C LEU A 343 70.93 -5.05 1.23
N GLN A 344 70.69 -3.90 0.61
CA GLN A 344 71.55 -3.39 -0.46
C GLN A 344 72.98 -3.15 0.03
N ASN A 345 73.14 -2.53 1.22
CA ASN A 345 74.45 -2.30 1.82
C ASN A 345 75.17 -3.61 2.17
N LEU A 346 74.46 -4.58 2.76
CA LEU A 346 75.02 -5.89 3.10
C LEU A 346 75.49 -6.64 1.85
N ARG A 347 74.71 -6.59 0.76
CA ARG A 347 75.09 -7.17 -0.54
C ARG A 347 76.33 -6.51 -1.13
N ALA A 348 76.45 -5.18 -1.05
CA ALA A 348 77.62 -4.48 -1.56
C ALA A 348 78.90 -4.85 -0.80
N LEU A 349 78.81 -5.00 0.53
CA LEU A 349 79.93 -5.41 1.38
C LEU A 349 80.38 -6.86 1.12
N SER A 350 79.44 -7.77 0.84
CA SER A 350 79.78 -9.16 0.52
C SER A 350 80.43 -9.32 -0.86
N THR A 351 80.10 -8.47 -1.85
CA THR A 351 80.81 -8.47 -3.14
C THR A 351 82.19 -7.84 -3.05
N SER A 352 82.38 -6.75 -2.30
CA SER A 352 83.69 -6.11 -2.15
C SER A 352 84.70 -6.97 -1.37
N SER A 353 84.25 -7.72 -0.36
CA SER A 353 85.11 -8.64 0.40
C SER A 353 85.53 -9.89 -0.40
N ASN A 354 84.76 -10.30 -1.41
CA ASN A 354 85.11 -11.39 -2.33
C ASN A 354 86.02 -10.97 -3.49
N SER A 355 86.28 -9.68 -3.69
CA SER A 355 87.16 -9.15 -4.74
C SER A 355 88.59 -8.82 -4.27
N GLU A 356 88.89 -9.02 -2.98
CA GLU A 356 90.23 -8.81 -2.37
C GLU A 356 90.94 -10.13 -2.00
N ILE A 357 90.44 -11.27 -2.46
CA ILE A 357 91.09 -12.60 -2.42
C ILE A 357 91.45 -12.98 -3.85
#